data_AF-A0A1G5LLG0-F1
#
_entry.id   AF-A0A1G5LLG0-F1
#
_cell.length_a   1.000
_cell.length_b   1.000
_cell.length_c   1.000
_cell.angle_alpha   90.00
_cell.angle_beta   90.00
_cell.angle_gamma   90.00
#
_symmetry.space_group_name_H-M   'P 1'
#
loop_
_entity.id
_entity.type
_entity.pdbx_description
1 polymer ?
#
loop_
_entity_poly.entity_id
_entity_poly.type
_entity_poly.pdbx_seq_one_letter_code
_entity_poly.pdbx_strand_id
1 'polypeptide(L)' 'MSDAQVGLVMATPLIIIFAIMLYRMGVLRPTGTITAVTMSVVIAAVLFFTQ' A
#
# COMPACT_ATOMS: atom_id res chain seq x y z
N MET A 1 4.54 10.74 -16.95
CA MET A 1 3.82 9.88 -16.00
C MET A 1 2.35 10.15 -16.20
N SER A 2 1.56 9.12 -16.47
CA SER A 2 0.09 9.25 -16.50
C SER A 2 -0.39 9.74 -15.13
N ASP A 3 -1.47 10.53 -15.06
CA ASP A 3 -2.04 11.01 -13.78
C ASP A 3 -2.32 9.85 -12.82
N ALA A 4 -2.68 8.68 -13.37
CA ALA A 4 -2.84 7.43 -12.62
C ALA A 4 -1.53 6.94 -11.98
N GLN A 5 -0.40 7.03 -12.67
CA GLN A 5 0.92 6.64 -12.13
C GLN A 5 1.36 7.59 -11.01
N VAL A 6 1.09 8.90 -11.13
CA VAL A 6 1.41 9.88 -10.09
C VAL A 6 0.57 9.63 -8.84
N GLY A 7 -0.74 9.41 -9.00
CA GLY A 7 -1.62 9.05 -7.88
C GLY A 7 -1.20 7.76 -7.20
N LEU A 8 -0.76 6.76 -7.97
CA LEU A 8 -0.29 5.48 -7.44
C LEU A 8 1.01 5.61 -6.63
N VAL A 9 1.99 6.34 -7.15
CA VAL A 9 3.27 6.58 -6.47
C VAL A 9 3.08 7.37 -5.17
N MET A 10 2.09 8.27 -5.11
CA MET A 10 1.74 9.01 -3.89
C MET A 10 0.93 8.16 -2.90
N ALA A 11 -0.01 7.34 -3.37
CA ALA A 11 -0.90 6.54 -2.53
C ALA A 11 -0.19 5.34 -1.87
N THR A 12 0.72 4.68 -2.59
CA THR A 12 1.43 3.48 -2.11
C THR A 12 2.18 3.71 -0.79
N PRO A 13 3.05 4.73 -0.64
CA PRO A 13 3.74 4.97 0.63
C PRO A 13 2.78 5.38 1.74
N LEU A 14 1.68 6.08 1.41
CA LEU A 14 0.68 6.51 2.37
C LEU A 14 -0.04 5.29 2.98
N ILE A 15 -0.42 4.30 2.17
CA ILE A 15 -1.01 3.04 2.62
C ILE A 15 -0.04 2.25 3.50
N ILE A 16 1.24 2.21 3.14
CA ILE A 16 2.29 1.54 3.94
C ILE A 16 2.44 2.22 5.31
N ILE A 17 2.49 3.54 5.35
CA ILE A 17 2.59 4.30 6.61
C ILE A 17 1.37 4.02 7.50
N PHE A 18 0.16 4.02 6.94
CA PHE A 18 -1.07 3.70 7.68
C PHE A 18 -1.06 2.25 8.20
N ALA A 19 -0.65 1.28 7.38
CA ALA A 19 -0.54 -0.11 7.81
C ALA A 19 0.44 -0.28 8.99
N ILE A 20 1.59 0.40 8.94
CA ILE A 20 2.58 0.40 10.02
C ILE A 20 2.02 1.09 11.27
N MET A 21 1.34 2.22 11.11
CA MET A 21 0.75 2.97 12.23
C MET A 21 -0.32 2.15 12.96
N LEU A 22 -1.21 1.48 12.21
CA LEU A 22 -2.23 0.59 12.76
C LEU A 22 -1.63 -0.64 13.44
N TYR A 23 -0.55 -1.19 12.90
CA TYR A 23 0.22 -2.26 13.56
C TYR A 23 0.78 -1.79 14.91
N ARG A 24 1.36 -0.57 14.97
CA ARG A 24 1.90 0.00 16.21
C ARG A 24 0.84 0.33 17.25
N MET A 25 -0.41 0.58 16.83
CA MET A 25 -1.54 0.80 17.73
C MET A 25 -2.13 -0.51 18.30
N GLY A 26 -1.61 -1.69 17.90
CA GLY A 26 -2.11 -2.98 18.38
C GLY A 26 -3.50 -3.37 17.82
N VAL A 27 -4.04 -2.56 16.90
CA VAL A 27 -5.34 -2.79 16.25
C VAL A 27 -5.22 -3.85 15.15
N LEU A 28 -4.03 -3.96 14.54
CA LEU A 28 -3.76 -4.90 13.47
C LEU A 28 -2.93 -6.09 13.97
N ARG A 29 -3.44 -7.30 13.73
CA ARG A 29 -2.67 -8.54 13.90
C ARG A 29 -1.50 -8.54 12.90
N PRO A 30 -0.32 -9.08 13.25
CA PRO A 30 0.85 -9.10 12.37
C PRO A 30 0.55 -9.74 11.00
N THR A 31 -0.30 -10.77 10.96
CA THR A 31 -0.80 -11.37 9.71
C THR A 31 -1.60 -10.39 8.86
N GLY A 32 -2.43 -9.54 9.47
CA GLY A 32 -3.20 -8.50 8.77
C GLY A 32 -2.32 -7.37 8.23
N THR A 33 -1.25 -7.01 8.93
CA THR A 33 -0.27 -6.03 8.45
C THR A 33 0.46 -6.55 7.23
N ILE A 34 0.90 -7.80 7.27
CA ILE A 34 1.61 -8.43 6.16
C ILE A 34 0.68 -8.50 4.94
N THR A 35 -0.55 -8.99 5.08
CA THR A 35 -1.47 -9.08 3.93
C THR A 35 -1.82 -7.72 3.34
N ALA A 36 -2.05 -6.70 4.18
CA ALA A 36 -2.34 -5.34 3.72
C ALA A 36 -1.16 -4.73 2.95
N VAL A 37 0.07 -4.87 3.47
CA VAL A 37 1.28 -4.39 2.79
C VAL A 37 1.50 -5.15 1.49
N THR A 38 1.39 -6.48 1.50
CA THR A 38 1.57 -7.30 0.29
C THR A 38 0.53 -6.95 -0.77
N MET A 39 -0.76 -6.82 -0.42
CA MET A 39 -1.80 -6.41 -1.37
C MET A 39 -1.54 -5.01 -1.92
N SER A 40 -1.15 -4.05 -1.07
CA SER A 40 -0.83 -2.69 -1.52
C SER A 40 0.30 -2.68 -2.55
N VAL A 41 1.35 -3.49 -2.34
CA VAL A 41 2.47 -3.61 -3.28
C VAL A 41 2.04 -4.28 -4.58
N VAL A 42 1.21 -5.33 -4.51
CA VAL A 42 0.70 -6.03 -5.70
C VAL A 42 -0.17 -5.11 -6.54
N ILE A 43 -1.08 -4.35 -5.92
CA ILE A 43 -1.95 -3.39 -6.62
C ILE A 43 -1.11 -2.28 -7.27
N ALA A 44 -0.09 -1.78 -6.56
CA ALA A 44 0.84 -0.80 -7.12
C ALA A 44 1.62 -1.36 -8.33
N ALA A 45 2.12 -2.59 -8.25
CA ALA A 45 2.81 -3.21 -9.39
C ALA A 45 1.89 -3.38 -10.60
N VAL A 46 0.70 -3.96 -10.40
CA VAL A 46 -0.25 -4.23 -11.50
C VAL A 46 -0.67 -2.94 -12.20
N LEU A 47 -1.05 -1.90 -11.43
CA LEU A 47 -1.48 -0.64 -12.03
C LEU A 47 -0.33 0.10 -12.71
N PHE A 48 0.90 0.01 -12.19
CA PHE A 48 2.07 0.63 -12.80
C PHE A 48 2.48 -0.04 -14.13
N PHE A 49 2.33 -1.36 -14.25
CA PHE A 49 2.62 -2.08 -15.50
C PHE A 49 1.47 -2.05 -16.51
N THR A 50 0.25 -1.74 -16.07
CA THR A 50 -0.95 -1.67 -16.94
C THR A 50 -1.19 -0.27 -17.51
N GLN A 51 -0.73 0.78 -16.83
CA GLN A 51 -0.96 2.20 -17.15
C GLN A 51 0.33 2.91 -17.58
#